data_AF-A0A1M3FXJ2-F1
#
_entry.id   AF-A0A1M3FXJ2-F1
#
_cell.length_a   1.000
_cell.length_b   1.000
_cell.length_c   1.000
_cell.angle_alpha   90.00
_cell.angle_beta   90.00
_cell.angle_gamma   90.00
#
_symmetry.space_group_name_H-M   'P 1'
#
loop_
_entity.id
_entity.type
_entity.pdbx_description
1 polymer ?
#
loop_
_entity_poly.entity_id
_entity_poly.type
_entity_poly.pdbx_seq_one_letter_code
_entity_poly.pdbx_strand_id
1 'polypeptide(L)'
;MATILKRRNETYIRIRLYNLILHDKFNWMSKTMLFQDLDAVFKHLQDGKAYREYCKKRVARIILPNSVIRVFTAGTKLAIFDCLQKIDVDELPALKTRELFDSWHKTQLGKVSKSISGFGNNLAEIGEEGIRYGHAAKILNLFLGHLVFFSPYFSTTASEKVRHFLHVPFDKKIFVSLRSFQIKDVPNSIKSVDRTTYYRLQAQLREAAGKRSVPPLYFDDYAWTIDDRK
;
A
#
# COMPACT_ATOMS: atom_id res chain seq x y z
N MET A 1 -28.37 16.62 1.00
CA MET A 1 -27.84 15.28 1.33
C MET A 1 -26.33 15.10 1.09
N ALA A 2 -25.73 15.71 0.05
CA ALA A 2 -24.29 15.59 -0.22
C ALA A 2 -23.36 16.17 0.89
N THR A 3 -23.81 17.20 1.62
CA THR A 3 -23.00 17.89 2.64
C THR A 3 -22.86 17.10 3.96
N ILE A 4 -23.80 16.20 4.25
CA ILE A 4 -23.81 15.38 5.48
C ILE A 4 -22.88 14.16 5.33
N LEU A 5 -22.78 13.60 4.12
CA LEU A 5 -21.84 12.51 3.79
C LEU A 5 -20.37 12.98 3.83
N LYS A 6 -20.09 14.22 3.43
CA LYS A 6 -18.73 14.79 3.47
C LYS A 6 -18.21 14.96 4.90
N ARG A 7 -19.05 15.42 5.84
CA ARG A 7 -18.68 15.59 7.26
C ARG A 7 -18.52 14.26 8.01
N ARG A 8 -19.32 13.23 7.70
CA ARG A 8 -19.20 11.91 8.34
C ARG A 8 -17.91 11.16 7.95
N ASN A 9 -17.41 11.33 6.73
CA ASN A 9 -16.12 10.77 6.31
C ASN A 9 -14.93 11.43 7.04
N GLU A 10 -14.97 12.75 7.25
CA GLU A 10 -13.90 13.47 7.95
C GLU A 10 -13.80 13.10 9.44
N THR A 11 -14.92 12.88 10.12
CA THR A 11 -14.94 12.48 11.53
C THR A 11 -14.49 11.02 11.72
N TYR A 12 -14.88 10.10 10.83
CA TYR A 12 -14.49 8.69 10.92
C TYR A 12 -12.99 8.48 10.66
N ILE A 13 -12.40 9.26 9.74
CA ILE A 13 -10.95 9.28 9.49
C ILE A 13 -10.19 9.82 10.71
N ARG A 14 -10.70 10.86 11.40
CA ARG A 14 -10.05 11.45 12.59
C ARG A 14 -10.03 10.50 13.79
N ILE A 15 -11.12 9.77 14.06
CA ILE A 15 -11.20 8.86 15.21
C ILE A 15 -10.31 7.60 15.01
N ARG A 16 -10.22 7.08 13.78
CA ARG A 16 -9.30 5.96 13.49
C ARG A 16 -7.82 6.38 13.54
N LEU A 17 -7.51 7.63 13.19
CA LEU A 17 -6.16 8.16 13.30
C LEU A 17 -5.71 8.34 14.74
N TYR A 18 -6.62 8.71 15.64
CA TYR A 18 -6.29 8.89 17.06
C TYR A 18 -5.99 7.55 17.76
N ASN A 19 -6.73 6.50 17.43
CA ASN A 19 -6.55 5.18 18.06
C ASN A 19 -5.33 4.39 17.54
N LEU A 20 -4.84 4.68 16.33
CA LEU A 20 -3.61 4.09 15.80
C LEU A 20 -2.32 4.67 16.40
N ILE A 21 -2.41 5.83 17.06
CA ILE A 21 -1.25 6.51 17.69
C ILE A 21 -1.00 5.98 19.10
N LEU A 22 -2.02 5.44 19.78
CA LEU A 22 -1.94 5.17 21.22
C LEU A 22 -1.64 3.70 21.61
N HIS A 23 -1.73 2.72 20.70
CA HIS A 23 -1.71 1.31 21.09
C HIS A 23 -0.47 0.47 20.74
N ASP A 24 0.55 1.01 20.06
CA ASP A 24 1.83 0.32 19.87
C ASP A 24 2.91 0.96 20.75
N LYS A 25 3.41 0.19 21.72
CA LYS A 25 4.42 0.56 22.71
C LYS A 25 5.54 1.41 22.11
N PHE A 26 5.67 2.60 22.68
CA PHE A 26 6.47 3.77 22.32
C PHE A 26 8.01 3.60 22.41
N ASN A 27 8.58 2.45 22.00
CA ASN A 27 10.04 2.23 22.08
C ASN A 27 10.83 2.71 20.85
N TRP A 28 10.16 3.17 19.79
CA TRP A 28 10.81 3.66 18.56
C TRP A 28 10.93 5.18 18.52
N MET A 29 10.50 5.86 19.58
CA MET A 29 10.58 7.31 19.72
C MET A 29 11.96 7.82 20.16
N SER A 30 12.97 6.96 20.31
CA SER A 30 14.28 7.32 20.85
C SER A 30 15.15 8.23 19.95
N LYS A 31 14.67 8.59 18.75
CA LYS A 31 15.24 9.65 17.89
C LYS A 31 14.17 10.63 17.36
N THR A 32 13.02 10.73 18.02
CA THR A 32 12.01 11.71 17.65
C THR A 32 12.44 13.06 18.18
N MET A 33 12.43 14.10 17.35
CA MET A 33 12.44 15.48 17.83
C MET A 33 11.36 15.60 18.90
N LEU A 34 11.79 15.74 20.16
CA LEU A 34 10.91 16.10 21.26
C LEU A 34 10.62 17.60 21.09
N PHE A 35 9.56 17.90 20.33
CA PHE A 35 9.01 19.25 20.33
C PHE A 35 8.51 19.56 21.73
N GLN A 36 8.93 20.69 22.27
CA GLN A 36 8.62 21.09 23.65
C GLN A 36 7.21 21.68 23.78
N ASP A 37 6.61 22.13 22.66
CA ASP A 37 5.26 22.67 22.61
C ASP A 37 4.56 22.41 21.26
N LEU A 38 3.26 22.72 21.20
CA LEU A 38 2.42 22.52 20.02
C LEU A 38 2.76 23.48 18.86
N ASP A 39 3.20 24.70 19.14
CA ASP A 39 3.51 25.70 18.11
C ASP A 39 4.73 25.24 17.30
N ALA A 40 5.76 24.72 17.97
CA ALA A 40 6.93 24.12 17.34
C ALA A 40 6.57 22.93 16.43
N VAL A 41 5.59 22.10 16.84
CA VAL A 41 5.07 21.02 16.00
C VAL A 41 4.42 21.58 14.74
N PHE A 42 3.49 22.53 14.87
CA PHE A 42 2.77 23.07 13.71
C PHE A 42 3.69 23.87 12.78
N LYS A 43 4.64 24.63 13.32
CA LYS A 43 5.69 25.31 12.56
C LYS A 43 6.54 24.31 11.77
N HIS A 44 6.88 23.17 12.37
CA HIS A 44 7.60 22.12 11.64
C HIS A 44 6.73 21.48 10.55
N LEU A 45 5.43 21.27 10.80
CA LEU A 45 4.50 20.73 9.79
C LEU A 45 4.18 21.72 8.66
N GLN A 46 4.46 23.01 8.81
CA GLN A 46 4.39 23.98 7.71
C GLN A 46 5.48 23.75 6.65
N ASP A 47 6.58 23.08 7.00
CA ASP A 47 7.55 22.63 5.99
C ASP A 47 6.93 21.48 5.18
N GLY A 48 6.59 21.78 3.92
CA GLY A 48 5.99 20.80 3.00
C GLY A 48 6.86 19.57 2.75
N LYS A 49 8.18 19.65 2.89
CA LYS A 49 9.07 18.47 2.81
C LYS A 49 8.90 17.60 4.06
N ALA A 50 8.99 18.20 5.24
CA ALA A 50 8.77 17.49 6.50
C ALA A 50 7.38 16.83 6.55
N TYR A 51 6.33 17.57 6.16
CA TYR A 51 4.96 17.05 6.14
C TYR A 51 4.79 15.84 5.23
N ARG A 52 5.40 15.86 4.03
CA ARG A 52 5.40 14.71 3.11
C ARG A 52 6.10 13.49 3.72
N GLU A 53 7.24 13.68 4.38
CA GLU A 53 7.92 12.58 5.09
C GLU A 53 7.04 11.98 6.20
N TYR A 54 6.32 12.81 6.96
CA TYR A 54 5.36 12.33 7.96
C TYR A 54 4.18 11.57 7.35
N CYS A 55 3.64 12.04 6.22
CA CYS A 55 2.58 11.33 5.50
C CYS A 55 3.04 9.93 5.08
N LYS A 56 4.26 9.85 4.51
CA LYS A 56 4.87 8.59 4.09
C LYS A 56 5.07 7.62 5.26
N LYS A 57 5.64 8.11 6.37
CA LYS A 57 5.81 7.34 7.62
C LYS A 57 4.46 6.85 8.17
N ARG A 58 3.44 7.71 8.18
CA ARG A 58 2.09 7.37 8.65
C ARG A 58 1.48 6.26 7.80
N VAL A 59 1.54 6.38 6.48
CA VAL A 59 1.00 5.37 5.55
C VAL A 59 1.73 4.04 5.73
N ALA A 60 3.06 4.03 5.82
CA ALA A 60 3.82 2.82 6.09
C ALA A 60 3.42 2.14 7.42
N ARG A 61 3.09 2.90 8.47
CA ARG A 61 2.55 2.33 9.72
C ARG A 61 1.16 1.72 9.54
N ILE A 62 0.28 2.41 8.83
CA ILE A 62 -1.11 1.97 8.60
C ILE A 62 -1.16 0.65 7.82
N ILE A 63 -0.29 0.47 6.82
CA ILE A 63 -0.32 -0.69 5.92
C ILE A 63 0.50 -1.89 6.43
N LEU A 64 1.25 -1.73 7.52
CA LEU A 64 1.98 -2.82 8.19
C LEU A 64 1.33 -3.26 9.52
N PRO A 65 -0.01 -3.46 9.62
CA PRO A 65 -0.60 -4.07 10.79
C PRO A 65 -0.31 -5.58 10.79
N ASN A 66 -0.52 -6.23 11.94
CA ASN A 66 -0.22 -7.65 12.13
C ASN A 66 -0.81 -8.56 11.05
N SER A 67 -1.98 -8.23 10.47
CA SER A 67 -2.60 -9.04 9.41
C SER A 67 -1.76 -9.15 8.12
N VAL A 68 -0.91 -8.16 7.83
CA VAL A 68 -0.05 -8.13 6.63
C VAL A 68 1.29 -8.81 6.90
N ILE A 69 1.81 -8.69 8.12
CA ILE A 69 3.18 -9.05 8.48
C ILE A 69 3.30 -10.31 9.35
N ARG A 70 2.19 -10.88 9.86
CA ARG A 70 2.19 -12.06 10.75
C ARG A 70 2.91 -13.29 10.19
N VAL A 71 3.05 -13.35 8.88
CA VAL A 71 3.71 -14.44 8.16
C VAL A 71 5.23 -14.29 8.11
N PHE A 72 5.77 -13.18 8.59
CA PHE A 72 7.19 -12.92 8.57
C PHE A 72 7.82 -13.10 9.94
N THR A 73 9.09 -13.48 9.90
CA THR A 73 9.99 -13.56 11.05
C THR A 73 10.10 -12.19 11.75
N ALA A 74 10.32 -12.22 13.07
CA ALA A 74 10.60 -11.02 13.86
C ALA A 74 11.71 -10.14 13.22
N GLY A 75 11.58 -8.82 13.35
CA GLY A 75 12.50 -7.85 12.72
C GLY A 75 12.13 -7.49 11.27
N THR A 76 11.48 -8.37 10.52
CA THR A 76 11.09 -8.11 9.12
C THR A 76 10.22 -6.85 8.97
N LYS A 77 9.29 -6.61 9.93
CA LYS A 77 8.43 -5.41 9.95
C LYS A 77 9.23 -4.11 9.88
N LEU A 78 10.29 -4.01 10.69
CA LEU A 78 11.13 -2.82 10.73
C LEU A 78 11.88 -2.63 9.42
N ALA A 79 12.45 -3.72 8.89
CA ALA A 79 13.18 -3.68 7.62
C ALA A 79 12.27 -3.23 6.46
N ILE A 80 11.04 -3.73 6.40
CA ILE A 80 10.05 -3.27 5.42
C ILE A 80 9.71 -1.79 5.64
N PHE A 81 9.47 -1.37 6.89
CA PHE A 81 9.15 0.01 7.22
C PHE A 81 10.24 0.98 6.76
N ASP A 82 11.51 0.67 7.03
CA ASP A 82 12.66 1.46 6.59
C ASP A 82 12.83 1.42 5.07
N CYS A 83 12.54 0.27 4.43
CA CYS A 83 12.55 0.15 2.98
C CYS A 83 11.52 1.07 2.32
N LEU A 84 10.27 1.07 2.80
CA LEU A 84 9.20 1.90 2.24
C LEU A 84 9.52 3.40 2.36
N GLN A 85 10.15 3.83 3.45
CA GLN A 85 10.60 5.22 3.60
C GLN A 85 11.65 5.65 2.57
N LYS A 86 12.43 4.71 2.02
CA LYS A 86 13.49 4.98 1.04
C LYS A 86 13.01 4.92 -0.42
N ILE A 87 11.77 4.50 -0.67
CA ILE A 87 11.22 4.47 -2.04
C ILE A 87 10.99 5.91 -2.52
N ASP A 88 11.63 6.34 -3.59
CA ASP A 88 11.36 7.66 -4.16
C ASP A 88 10.02 7.65 -4.92
N VAL A 89 8.99 8.14 -4.24
CA VAL A 89 7.62 8.21 -4.76
C VAL A 89 7.35 9.53 -5.47
N ASP A 90 8.25 10.52 -5.36
CA ASP A 90 8.09 11.81 -6.04
C ASP A 90 8.29 11.67 -7.57
N GLU A 91 8.88 10.57 -8.02
CA GLU A 91 8.98 10.21 -9.44
C GLU A 91 7.64 9.83 -10.08
N LEU A 92 6.65 9.37 -9.28
CA LEU A 92 5.40 8.79 -9.80
C LEU A 92 4.64 9.72 -10.79
N PRO A 93 4.45 11.02 -10.52
CA PRO A 93 3.73 11.90 -11.44
C PRO A 93 4.44 12.14 -12.77
N ALA A 94 5.73 11.82 -12.87
CA ALA A 94 6.50 11.91 -14.11
C ALA A 94 6.36 10.66 -15.00
N LEU A 95 5.84 9.55 -14.46
CA LEU A 95 5.62 8.31 -15.20
C LEU A 95 4.38 8.45 -16.09
N LYS A 96 4.59 8.72 -17.38
CA LYS A 96 3.50 9.04 -18.32
C LYS A 96 2.80 7.83 -18.91
N THR A 97 3.33 6.62 -18.73
CA THR A 97 2.79 5.40 -19.32
C THR A 97 2.75 4.25 -18.33
N ARG A 98 1.95 3.22 -18.64
CA ARG A 98 1.85 1.99 -17.83
C ARG A 98 3.18 1.25 -17.79
N GLU A 99 3.90 1.22 -18.91
CA GLU A 99 5.18 0.52 -19.04
C GLU A 99 6.27 1.19 -18.19
N LEU A 100 6.28 2.53 -18.15
CA LEU A 100 7.17 3.29 -17.26
C LEU A 100 6.84 3.02 -15.79
N PHE A 101 5.55 3.00 -15.44
CA PHE A 101 5.13 2.62 -14.10
C PHE A 101 5.54 1.18 -13.75
N ASP A 102 5.34 0.22 -14.64
CA ASP A 102 5.64 -1.19 -14.37
C ASP A 102 7.15 -1.44 -14.22
N SER A 103 7.98 -0.74 -15.01
CA SER A 103 9.44 -0.76 -14.87
C SER A 103 9.89 -0.20 -13.52
N TRP A 104 9.35 0.97 -13.14
CA TRP A 104 9.61 1.59 -11.85
C TRP A 104 9.15 0.69 -10.70
N HIS A 105 7.93 0.17 -10.78
CA HIS A 105 7.31 -0.70 -9.79
C HIS A 105 8.14 -1.98 -9.60
N LYS A 106 8.56 -2.63 -10.68
CA LYS A 106 9.44 -3.82 -10.62
C LYS A 106 10.75 -3.56 -9.88
N THR A 107 11.31 -2.37 -10.05
CA THR A 107 12.52 -1.94 -9.33
C THR A 107 12.26 -1.80 -7.84
N GLN A 108 11.20 -1.08 -7.45
CA GLN A 108 10.84 -0.93 -6.04
C GLN A 108 10.43 -2.26 -5.40
N LEU A 109 9.74 -3.12 -6.15
CA LEU A 109 9.36 -4.46 -5.74
C LEU A 109 10.57 -5.30 -5.37
N GLY A 110 11.65 -5.21 -6.14
CA GLY A 110 12.93 -5.86 -5.82
C GLY A 110 13.51 -5.38 -4.48
N LYS A 111 13.40 -4.08 -4.16
CA LYS A 111 13.87 -3.53 -2.88
C LYS A 111 13.04 -4.06 -1.71
N VAL A 112 11.70 -4.04 -1.83
CA VAL A 112 10.80 -4.56 -0.79
C VAL A 112 11.02 -6.06 -0.59
N SER A 113 11.11 -6.83 -1.68
CA SER A 113 11.41 -8.26 -1.63
C SER A 113 12.72 -8.56 -0.89
N LYS A 114 13.80 -7.82 -1.18
CA LYS A 114 15.08 -7.97 -0.47
C LYS A 114 14.97 -7.66 1.02
N SER A 115 14.16 -6.68 1.40
CA SER A 115 13.92 -6.36 2.82
C SER A 115 13.19 -7.48 3.58
N ILE A 116 12.44 -8.33 2.86
CA ILE A 116 11.76 -9.50 3.43
C ILE A 116 12.68 -10.73 3.43
N SER A 117 13.35 -11.00 2.32
CA SER A 117 14.19 -12.20 2.14
C SER A 117 15.50 -12.16 2.93
N GLY A 118 15.91 -10.99 3.42
CA GLY A 118 17.07 -10.84 4.31
C GLY A 118 16.94 -11.55 5.67
N PHE A 119 15.76 -12.12 5.97
CA PHE A 119 15.49 -12.88 7.18
C PHE A 119 15.25 -14.35 6.79
N GLY A 120 16.21 -15.23 7.12
CA GLY A 120 16.36 -16.57 6.51
C GLY A 120 15.12 -17.47 6.53
N ASN A 121 14.33 -17.45 7.60
CA ASN A 121 13.13 -18.31 7.69
C ASN A 121 12.03 -17.91 6.71
N ASN A 122 11.97 -16.63 6.30
CA ASN A 122 10.93 -16.17 5.36
C ASN A 122 11.06 -16.87 4.01
N LEU A 123 12.29 -17.03 3.50
CA LEU A 123 12.54 -17.65 2.20
C LEU A 123 12.14 -19.12 2.21
N ALA A 124 12.47 -19.84 3.28
CA ALA A 124 12.10 -21.25 3.45
C ALA A 124 10.57 -21.46 3.54
N GLU A 125 9.84 -20.57 4.23
CA GLU A 125 8.40 -20.73 4.48
C GLU A 125 7.48 -20.23 3.36
N ILE A 126 7.98 -19.31 2.53
CA ILE A 126 7.17 -18.58 1.54
C ILE A 126 7.67 -18.86 0.11
N GLY A 127 8.97 -19.09 -0.07
CA GLY A 127 9.60 -19.17 -1.39
C GLY A 127 9.86 -17.79 -2.02
N GLU A 128 10.80 -17.74 -2.97
CA GLU A 128 11.25 -16.48 -3.58
C GLU A 128 10.13 -15.74 -4.34
N GLU A 129 9.43 -16.45 -5.22
CA GLU A 129 8.33 -15.88 -6.01
C GLU A 129 7.17 -15.41 -5.10
N GLY A 130 6.80 -16.22 -4.10
CA GLY A 130 5.76 -15.87 -3.13
C GLY A 130 6.12 -14.64 -2.28
N ILE A 131 7.39 -14.47 -1.92
CA ILE A 131 7.88 -13.24 -1.29
C ILE A 131 7.74 -12.08 -2.27
N ARG A 132 8.25 -12.21 -3.49
CA ARG A 132 8.38 -11.09 -4.42
C ARG A 132 7.03 -10.67 -5.01
N TYR A 133 6.33 -11.55 -5.70
CA TYR A 133 5.12 -11.21 -6.46
C TYR A 133 3.83 -11.40 -5.67
N GLY A 134 3.88 -12.16 -4.58
CA GLY A 134 2.82 -12.22 -3.59
C GLY A 134 2.93 -11.09 -2.56
N HIS A 135 3.74 -11.33 -1.53
CA HIS A 135 3.75 -10.53 -0.32
C HIS A 135 4.33 -9.11 -0.50
N ALA A 136 5.51 -8.97 -1.10
CA ALA A 136 6.16 -7.68 -1.33
C ALA A 136 5.30 -6.82 -2.28
N ALA A 137 4.70 -7.42 -3.30
CA ALA A 137 3.83 -6.73 -4.22
C ALA A 137 2.57 -6.20 -3.53
N LYS A 138 1.92 -7.02 -2.67
CA LYS A 138 0.79 -6.56 -1.85
C LYS A 138 1.18 -5.37 -0.98
N ILE A 139 2.30 -5.45 -0.26
CA ILE A 139 2.77 -4.38 0.63
C ILE A 139 3.02 -3.10 -0.15
N LEU A 140 3.76 -3.19 -1.26
CA LEU A 140 4.07 -2.04 -2.10
C LEU A 140 2.79 -1.42 -2.67
N ASN A 141 1.86 -2.23 -3.17
CA ASN A 141 0.61 -1.75 -3.75
C ASN A 141 -0.29 -1.06 -2.71
N LEU A 142 -0.38 -1.62 -1.50
CA LEU A 142 -1.09 -0.97 -0.39
C LEU A 142 -0.43 0.37 -0.03
N PHE A 143 0.90 0.39 0.10
CA PHE A 143 1.63 1.61 0.43
C PHE A 143 1.39 2.72 -0.60
N LEU A 144 1.54 2.41 -1.89
CA LEU A 144 1.33 3.38 -2.97
C LEU A 144 -0.12 3.81 -3.08
N GLY A 145 -1.07 2.86 -2.98
CA GLY A 145 -2.49 3.15 -3.01
C GLY A 145 -2.91 4.10 -1.89
N HIS A 146 -2.51 3.81 -0.65
CA HIS A 146 -2.80 4.70 0.48
C HIS A 146 -2.15 6.07 0.36
N LEU A 147 -0.94 6.15 -0.20
CA LEU A 147 -0.25 7.42 -0.39
C LEU A 147 -0.96 8.29 -1.43
N VAL A 148 -1.38 7.69 -2.56
CA VAL A 148 -2.02 8.38 -3.68
C VAL A 148 -3.48 8.74 -3.42
N PHE A 149 -4.26 7.85 -2.81
CA PHE A 149 -5.71 8.03 -2.64
C PHE A 149 -6.11 8.61 -1.28
N PHE A 150 -5.38 8.27 -0.21
CA PHE A 150 -5.87 8.46 1.16
C PHE A 150 -4.95 9.33 2.01
N SER A 151 -3.97 10.00 1.38
CA SER A 151 -3.04 10.89 2.07
C SER A 151 -2.88 12.20 1.31
N PRO A 152 -2.50 13.30 1.99
CA PRO A 152 -2.20 14.57 1.36
C PRO A 152 -0.78 14.64 0.78
N TYR A 153 -0.10 13.50 0.60
CA TYR A 153 1.28 13.46 0.09
C TYR A 153 1.36 14.04 -1.34
N PHE A 154 0.42 13.67 -2.19
CA PHE A 154 0.31 14.18 -3.55
C PHE A 154 -0.79 15.24 -3.63
N SER A 155 -0.59 16.24 -4.49
CA SER A 155 -1.68 17.15 -4.87
C SER A 155 -2.75 16.38 -5.66
N THR A 156 -3.99 16.89 -5.66
CA THR A 156 -5.09 16.28 -6.43
C THR A 156 -4.69 16.02 -7.88
N THR A 157 -4.07 16.99 -8.55
CA THR A 157 -3.61 16.85 -9.94
C THR A 157 -2.57 15.75 -10.11
N ALA A 158 -1.63 15.60 -9.17
CA ALA A 158 -0.63 14.54 -9.22
C ALA A 158 -1.28 13.16 -8.97
N SER A 159 -2.17 13.05 -7.99
CA SER A 159 -2.91 11.82 -7.72
C SER A 159 -3.74 11.37 -8.91
N GLU A 160 -4.44 12.29 -9.59
CA GLU A 160 -5.24 11.97 -10.79
C GLU A 160 -4.40 11.36 -11.92
N LYS A 161 -3.15 11.82 -12.10
CA LYS A 161 -2.23 11.27 -13.11
C LYS A 161 -1.78 9.86 -12.77
N VAL A 162 -1.51 9.59 -11.50
CA VAL A 162 -0.87 8.33 -11.06
C VAL A 162 -1.89 7.22 -10.82
N ARG A 163 -3.08 7.55 -10.32
CA ARG A 163 -4.05 6.56 -9.80
C ARG A 163 -4.48 5.50 -10.80
N HIS A 164 -4.50 5.81 -12.10
CA HIS A 164 -4.89 4.89 -13.17
C HIS A 164 -3.79 3.89 -13.54
N PHE A 165 -2.56 4.13 -13.08
CA PHE A 165 -1.44 3.21 -13.26
C PHE A 165 -1.23 2.29 -12.06
N LEU A 166 -1.89 2.51 -10.91
CA LEU A 166 -1.63 1.67 -9.74
C LEU A 166 -2.05 0.21 -9.96
N HIS A 167 -1.28 -0.68 -9.34
CA HIS A 167 -1.60 -2.11 -9.24
C HIS A 167 -2.54 -2.39 -8.07
N VAL A 168 -3.39 -3.41 -8.22
CA VAL A 168 -4.27 -3.90 -7.15
C VAL A 168 -3.47 -4.75 -6.14
N PRO A 169 -3.60 -4.56 -4.82
CA PRO A 169 -2.93 -5.40 -3.83
C PRO A 169 -3.60 -6.78 -3.75
N PHE A 170 -2.93 -7.84 -4.20
CA PHE A 170 -3.52 -9.18 -4.19
C PHE A 170 -3.55 -9.81 -2.81
N ASP A 171 -4.72 -10.31 -2.41
CA ASP A 171 -4.91 -11.16 -1.26
C ASP A 171 -6.10 -12.12 -1.43
N LYS A 172 -6.46 -12.81 -0.34
CA LYS A 172 -7.53 -13.80 -0.35
C LYS A 172 -8.85 -13.22 -0.89
N LYS A 173 -9.23 -12.00 -0.50
CA LYS A 173 -10.50 -11.37 -0.92
C LYS A 173 -10.48 -11.03 -2.40
N ILE A 174 -9.36 -10.53 -2.89
CA ILE A 174 -9.16 -10.31 -4.33
C ILE A 174 -9.27 -11.63 -5.10
N PHE A 175 -8.61 -12.70 -4.65
CA PHE A 175 -8.66 -13.98 -5.36
C PHE A 175 -10.05 -14.61 -5.35
N VAL A 176 -10.80 -14.51 -4.25
CA VAL A 176 -12.20 -14.97 -4.19
C VAL A 176 -13.04 -14.19 -5.20
N SER A 177 -12.90 -12.87 -5.24
CA SER A 177 -13.63 -12.02 -6.19
C SER A 177 -13.27 -12.34 -7.65
N LEU A 178 -11.99 -12.52 -7.97
CA LEU A 178 -11.57 -12.88 -9.32
C LEU A 178 -12.15 -14.24 -9.77
N ARG A 179 -12.22 -15.23 -8.86
CA ARG A 179 -12.85 -16.52 -9.15
C ARG A 179 -14.35 -16.43 -9.37
N SER A 180 -15.06 -15.57 -8.63
CA SER A 180 -16.51 -15.38 -8.84
C SER A 180 -16.83 -14.78 -10.21
N PHE A 181 -15.88 -14.05 -10.80
CA PHE A 181 -15.93 -13.58 -12.19
C PHE A 181 -15.39 -14.58 -13.23
N GLN A 182 -15.19 -15.85 -12.84
CA GLN A 182 -14.71 -16.92 -13.73
C GLN A 182 -13.35 -16.62 -14.37
N ILE A 183 -12.51 -15.80 -13.74
CA ILE A 183 -11.14 -15.58 -14.19
C ILE A 183 -10.35 -16.88 -14.01
N LYS A 184 -9.72 -17.34 -15.09
CA LYS A 184 -8.93 -18.58 -15.09
C LYS A 184 -7.61 -18.42 -14.35
N ASP A 185 -7.14 -19.52 -13.78
CA ASP A 185 -5.82 -19.66 -13.16
C ASP A 185 -5.56 -18.63 -12.06
N VAL A 186 -6.57 -18.34 -11.24
CA VAL A 186 -6.43 -17.47 -10.07
C VAL A 186 -5.81 -18.27 -8.93
N PRO A 187 -4.66 -17.85 -8.36
CA PRO A 187 -4.01 -18.55 -7.27
C PRO A 187 -4.92 -18.77 -6.05
N ASN A 188 -4.75 -19.91 -5.39
CA ASN A 188 -5.44 -20.21 -4.14
C ASN A 188 -4.89 -19.38 -2.97
N SER A 189 -3.62 -18.97 -3.05
CA SER A 189 -2.94 -18.23 -2.00
C SER A 189 -1.97 -17.19 -2.57
N ILE A 190 -1.67 -16.17 -1.77
CA ILE A 190 -0.71 -15.12 -2.12
C ILE A 190 0.72 -15.68 -2.27
N LYS A 191 1.05 -16.77 -1.56
CA LYS A 191 2.36 -17.43 -1.65
C LYS A 191 2.58 -18.10 -3.01
N SER A 192 1.50 -18.44 -3.70
CA SER A 192 1.53 -19.12 -5.00
C SER A 192 1.54 -18.15 -6.19
N VAL A 193 1.64 -16.84 -5.94
CA VAL A 193 1.69 -15.83 -7.00
C VAL A 193 3.12 -15.76 -7.53
N ASP A 194 3.31 -16.15 -8.78
CA ASP A 194 4.54 -15.92 -9.54
C ASP A 194 4.47 -14.65 -10.39
N ARG A 195 5.58 -14.32 -11.04
CA ARG A 195 5.69 -13.19 -11.96
C ARG A 195 4.59 -13.19 -13.03
N THR A 196 4.44 -14.30 -13.74
CA THR A 196 3.55 -14.40 -14.91
C THR A 196 2.10 -14.17 -14.50
N THR A 197 1.69 -14.83 -13.42
CA THR A 197 0.36 -14.71 -12.83
C THR A 197 0.10 -13.31 -12.32
N TYR A 198 1.07 -12.70 -11.63
CA TYR A 198 0.94 -11.34 -11.13
C TYR A 198 0.62 -10.35 -12.27
N TYR A 199 1.49 -10.28 -13.29
CA TYR A 199 1.31 -9.30 -14.36
C TYR A 199 0.08 -9.60 -15.23
N ARG A 200 -0.24 -10.88 -15.47
CA ARG A 200 -1.47 -11.26 -16.20
C ARG A 200 -2.72 -10.74 -15.48
N LEU A 201 -2.87 -11.02 -14.19
CA LEU A 201 -4.03 -10.57 -13.42
C LEU A 201 -4.10 -9.04 -13.30
N GLN A 202 -2.96 -8.37 -13.12
CA GLN A 202 -2.89 -6.89 -13.10
C GLN A 202 -3.33 -6.29 -14.43
N ALA A 203 -2.86 -6.86 -15.56
CA ALA A 203 -3.23 -6.42 -16.89
C ALA A 203 -4.75 -6.55 -17.11
N GLN A 204 -5.35 -7.69 -16.75
CA GLN A 204 -6.80 -7.91 -16.86
C GLN A 204 -7.60 -6.88 -16.04
N LEU A 205 -7.21 -6.64 -14.78
CA LEU A 205 -7.87 -5.66 -13.91
C LEU A 205 -7.74 -4.23 -14.46
N ARG A 206 -6.54 -3.83 -14.91
CA ARG A 206 -6.29 -2.50 -15.49
C ARG A 206 -6.99 -2.28 -16.82
N GLU A 207 -7.11 -3.31 -17.64
CA GLU A 207 -7.86 -3.25 -18.90
C GLU A 207 -9.35 -3.05 -18.62
N ALA A 208 -9.93 -3.85 -17.71
CA ALA A 208 -11.33 -3.71 -17.31
C ALA A 208 -11.62 -2.33 -16.70
N ALA A 209 -10.76 -1.85 -15.80
CA ALA A 209 -10.87 -0.53 -15.20
C ALA A 209 -10.72 0.60 -16.24
N GLY A 210 -9.77 0.45 -17.18
CA GLY A 210 -9.53 1.40 -18.27
C GLY A 210 -10.73 1.58 -19.19
N LYS A 211 -11.44 0.51 -19.53
CA LYS A 211 -12.69 0.55 -20.31
C LYS A 211 -13.79 1.40 -19.67
N ARG A 212 -13.70 1.62 -18.34
CA ARG A 212 -14.66 2.41 -17.56
C ARG A 212 -14.07 3.72 -17.02
N SER A 213 -12.84 4.06 -17.41
CA SER A 213 -12.11 5.25 -16.91
C SER A 213 -12.06 5.34 -15.38
N VAL A 214 -12.04 4.19 -14.69
CA VAL A 214 -11.89 4.13 -13.22
C VAL A 214 -10.48 3.68 -12.84
N PRO A 215 -9.99 4.04 -11.65
CA PRO A 215 -8.73 3.51 -11.16
C PRO A 215 -8.83 2.02 -10.84
N PRO A 216 -7.82 1.19 -11.19
CA PRO A 216 -7.83 -0.25 -10.89
C PRO A 216 -7.94 -0.54 -9.39
N LEU A 217 -7.35 0.31 -8.55
CA LEU A 217 -7.33 0.12 -7.09
C LEU A 217 -8.73 0.07 -6.46
N TYR A 218 -9.76 0.68 -7.08
CA TYR A 218 -11.14 0.58 -6.59
C TYR A 218 -11.68 -0.86 -6.56
N PHE A 219 -11.05 -1.78 -7.31
CA PHE A 219 -11.39 -3.20 -7.21
C PHE A 219 -11.06 -3.78 -5.83
N ASP A 220 -10.04 -3.27 -5.14
CA ASP A 220 -9.72 -3.67 -3.77
C ASP A 220 -10.88 -3.30 -2.82
N ASP A 221 -11.31 -2.04 -2.85
CA ASP A 221 -12.47 -1.59 -2.07
C ASP A 221 -13.71 -2.46 -2.34
N TYR A 222 -14.00 -2.74 -3.61
CA TYR A 222 -15.10 -3.60 -4.01
C TYR A 222 -14.97 -5.02 -3.44
N ALA A 223 -13.82 -5.67 -3.60
CA ALA A 223 -13.59 -7.05 -3.15
C ALA A 223 -13.78 -7.21 -1.64
N TRP A 224 -13.54 -6.16 -0.86
CA TRP A 224 -13.77 -6.15 0.59
C TRP A 224 -15.24 -5.91 0.99
N THR A 225 -16.12 -5.51 0.06
CA THR A 225 -17.57 -5.40 0.30
C THR A 225 -18.34 -6.70 0.09
N ILE A 226 -17.76 -7.67 -0.60
CA ILE A 226 -18.42 -8.95 -0.87
C ILE A 226 -18.33 -9.83 0.38
N ASP A 227 -19.49 -10.16 0.94
CA ASP A 227 -19.58 -11.12 2.02
C ASP A 227 -19.42 -12.54 1.44
N ASP A 228 -18.40 -13.28 1.92
CA ASP A 228 -18.13 -14.65 1.47
C ASP A 228 -19.12 -15.66 2.09
N ARG A 229 -20.19 -15.18 2.74
CA ARG A 229 -21.26 -16.02 3.31
C ARG A 229 -22.20 -16.55 2.22
N LYS A 230 -21.67 -17.44 1.38
CA LYS A 230 -22.44 -18.44 0.62
C LYS A 230 -21.85 -19.82 0.84
#